data_AF-A0A3C1WXM0-F1
#
_entry.id   AF-A0A3C1WXM0-F1
#
_cell.length_a   1.000
_cell.length_b   1.000
_cell.length_c   1.000
_cell.angle_alpha   90.00
_cell.angle_beta   90.00
_cell.angle_gamma   90.00
#
_symmetry.space_group_name_H-M   'P 1'
#
loop_
_entity.id
_entity.type
_entity.pdbx_description
1 polymer ?
#
loop_
_entity_poly.entity_id
_entity_poly.type
_entity_poly.pdbx_seq_one_letter_code
_entity_poly.pdbx_strand_id
1 'polypeptide(L)' 'MRKTFGKICFVISILASLWLILGMLNIIPLLIKIHGETDIRAHASLAVFFLICAAWGFWKQDH' A
#
# COMPACT_ATOMS: atom_id res chain seq x y z
N MET A 1 9.72 -0.93 -18.91
CA MET A 1 9.16 0.16 -18.08
C MET A 1 8.04 -0.29 -17.13
N ARG A 2 7.01 -1.00 -17.60
CA ARG A 2 5.90 -1.49 -16.74
C ARG A 2 6.34 -2.39 -15.57
N LYS A 3 7.29 -3.31 -15.80
CA LYS A 3 7.87 -4.15 -14.74
C LYS A 3 8.64 -3.34 -13.67
N THR A 4 9.32 -2.27 -14.06
CA THR A 4 10.03 -1.39 -13.12
C THR A 4 9.05 -0.62 -12.25
N PHE A 5 7.97 -0.11 -12.85
CA PHE A 5 6.88 0.53 -12.11
C PHE A 5 6.22 -0.45 -11.13
N GLY A 6 5.94 -1.68 -11.57
CA GLY A 6 5.42 -2.74 -10.70
C GLY A 6 6.32 -3.04 -9.50
N LYS A 7 7.64 -3.13 -9.72
CA LYS A 7 8.63 -3.30 -8.63
C LYS A 7 8.59 -2.15 -7.63
N ILE A 8 8.52 -0.90 -8.10
CA ILE A 8 8.48 0.28 -7.23
C ILE A 8 7.18 0.28 -6.39
N CYS A 9 6.03 0.08 -7.04
CA CYS A 9 4.74 -0.01 -6.34
C CYS A 9 4.70 -1.15 -5.32
N PHE A 10 5.36 -2.28 -5.61
CA PHE A 10 5.46 -3.41 -4.70
C PHE A 10 6.26 -3.05 -3.45
N VAL A 11 7.42 -2.41 -3.60
CA VAL A 11 8.25 -1.96 -2.47
C VAL A 11 7.48 -0.94 -1.62
N ILE A 12 6.77 0.01 -2.25
CA ILE A 12 5.94 0.99 -1.54
C ILE A 12 4.79 0.31 -0.80
N SER A 13 4.15 -0.70 -1.41
CA SER A 13 3.07 -1.46 -0.76
C SER A 13 3.55 -2.22 0.48
N ILE A 14 4.76 -2.80 0.44
CA ILE A 14 5.38 -3.43 1.60
C ILE A 14 5.66 -2.40 2.69
N LEU A 15 6.25 -1.26 2.34
CA LEU A 15 6.52 -0.17 3.30
C LEU A 15 5.22 0.33 3.95
N ALA A 16 4.17 0.53 3.17
CA ALA A 16 2.86 0.95 3.68
C ALA A 16 2.23 -0.12 4.60
N SER A 17 2.41 -1.41 4.27
CA SER A 17 1.94 -2.51 5.10
C SER A 17 2.68 -2.58 6.44
N LEU A 18 4.01 -2.42 6.43
CA LEU A 18 4.82 -2.35 7.64
C LEU A 18 4.45 -1.13 8.50
N TRP A 19 4.22 0.03 7.88
CA TRP A 19 3.72 1.22 8.56
C TRP A 19 2.40 0.91 9.27
N LEU A 20 1.45 0.26 8.60
CA LEU A 20 0.16 -0.07 9.19
C LEU A 20 0.31 -0.99 10.41
N ILE A 21 1.15 -2.02 10.32
CA ILE A 21 1.42 -2.93 11.44
C ILE A 21 2.03 -2.16 12.62
N LEU A 22 3.03 -1.31 12.36
CA LEU A 22 3.66 -0.48 13.40
C LEU A 22 2.68 0.53 14.00
N GLY A 23 1.77 1.08 13.20
CA GLY A 23 0.70 1.97 13.65
C GLY A 23 -0.33 1.27 14.52
N MET A 24 -0.68 0.02 14.20
CA MET A 24 -1.54 -0.81 15.05
C MET A 24 -0.88 -1.14 16.40
N LEU A 25 0.44 -1.27 16.43
CA LEU A 25 1.22 -1.46 17.66
C LEU A 25 1.47 -0.16 18.44
N ASN A 26 0.92 0.98 18.01
CA ASN A 26 1.16 2.31 18.59
C ASN A 26 2.64 2.75 18.59
N ILE A 27 3.48 2.19 17.71
CA ILE A 27 4.90 2.56 17.61
C ILE A 27 5.07 3.83 16.76
N ILE A 28 4.22 3.99 15.72
CA ILE A 28 4.26 5.12 14.78
C ILE A 28 2.86 5.72 14.67
N PRO A 29 2.68 7.05 14.68
CA PRO A 29 1.37 7.66 14.49
C PRO A 29 0.83 7.41 13.06
N LEU A 30 -0.46 7.06 13.00
CA LEU A 30 -1.23 7.02 11.75
C LEU A 30 -1.54 8.45 11.32
N LEU A 31 -0.99 8.89 10.20
CA LEU A 31 -1.06 10.30 9.73
C LEU A 31 -2.25 10.57 8.81
N ILE A 32 -2.75 9.55 8.13
CA ILE A 32 -3.90 9.63 7.24
C ILE A 32 -5.19 9.56 8.07
N LYS A 33 -5.90 10.69 8.14
CA LYS A 33 -7.23 10.79 8.72
C LYS A 33 -8.24 11.05 7.62
N ILE A 34 -9.17 10.13 7.42
CA ILE A 34 -10.30 10.31 6.51
C ILE A 34 -11.53 10.60 7.37
N HIS A 35 -12.21 11.71 7.11
CA HIS A 35 -13.39 12.09 7.87
C HIS A 35 -14.49 11.01 7.71
N GLY A 36 -14.98 10.48 8.83
CA GLY A 36 -15.99 9.41 8.84
C GLY A 36 -15.46 7.98 8.76
N GLU A 37 -14.14 7.78 8.72
CA GLU A 37 -13.50 6.47 8.63
C GLU A 37 -12.43 6.27 9.71
N THR A 38 -12.17 5.03 10.10
CA THR A 38 -11.09 4.75 11.07
C THR A 38 -9.72 5.00 10.43
N ASP A 39 -8.78 5.58 11.17
CA ASP A 39 -7.41 5.84 10.70
C ASP A 39 -6.73 4.56 10.16
N ILE A 40 -7.03 3.40 10.75
CA ILE A 40 -6.51 2.09 10.30
C ILE A 40 -7.02 1.73 8.90
N ARG A 41 -8.33 1.87 8.65
CA ARG A 41 -8.92 1.60 7.32
C ARG A 41 -8.38 2.53 6.24
N ALA A 42 -8.11 3.79 6.57
CA ALA A 42 -7.53 4.75 5.63
C ALA A 42 -6.13 4.31 5.17
N HIS A 43 -5.27 3.89 6.10
CA HIS A 43 -3.92 3.39 5.77
C HIS A 43 -3.95 2.02 5.07
N ALA A 44 -4.89 1.14 5.45
CA ALA A 44 -5.07 -0.17 4.80
C ALA A 44 -5.43 0.01 3.32
N SER A 45 -6.35 0.93 3.03
CA SER A 45 -6.77 1.25 1.67
C SER A 45 -5.58 1.73 0.82
N LEU A 46 -4.66 2.52 1.40
CA LEU A 46 -3.46 2.98 0.72
C LEU A 46 -2.50 1.82 0.39
N ALA A 47 -2.24 0.93 1.35
CA ALA A 47 -1.38 -0.24 1.14
C ALA A 47 -1.92 -1.16 0.03
N VAL A 48 -3.24 -1.38 0.03
CA VAL A 48 -3.95 -2.16 -0.98
C VAL A 48 -3.91 -1.48 -2.34
N PHE A 49 -4.09 -0.16 -2.41
CA PHE A 49 -3.99 0.60 -3.66
C PHE A 49 -2.63 0.40 -4.34
N PHE A 50 -1.53 0.54 -3.59
CA PHE A 50 -0.19 0.30 -4.12
C PHE A 50 0.02 -1.17 -4.52
N LEU A 51 -0.57 -2.12 -3.80
CA LEU A 51 -0.51 -3.54 -4.15
C LEU A 51 -1.20 -3.82 -5.49
N ILE A 52 -2.35 -3.21 -5.75
CA ILE A 52 -3.08 -3.33 -7.02
C ILE A 52 -2.25 -2.73 -8.16
N CYS A 53 -1.63 -1.55 -7.97
CA CYS A 53 -0.73 -0.97 -8.95
C CYS A 53 0.49 -1.88 -9.23
N ALA A 54 1.02 -2.53 -8.20
CA ALA A 54 2.10 -3.51 -8.34
C ALA A 54 1.63 -4.74 -9.13
N ALA A 55 0.46 -5.29 -8.80
CA ALA A 55 -0.16 -6.42 -9.48
C ALA A 55 -0.35 -6.13 -10.98
N TRP A 56 -0.84 -4.93 -11.33
CA TRP A 56 -0.92 -4.48 -12.72
C TRP A 56 0.46 -4.40 -13.40
N GLY A 57 1.47 -3.90 -12.68
CA GLY A 57 2.84 -3.81 -13.17
C GLY A 57 3.48 -5.16 -13.49
N PHE A 58 3.13 -6.20 -12.72
CA PHE A 58 3.57 -7.58 -12.92
C PHE A 58 2.63 -8.42 -13.78
N TRP A 59 1.41 -7.94 -14.04
CA TRP A 59 0.43 -8.64 -14.88
C TRP A 59 1.09 -8.96 -16.21
N LYS A 60 1.21 -10.25 -16.53
CA LYS A 60 1.80 -10.70 -17.80
C LYS A 60 0.65 -10.81 -18.80
N GLN A 61 0.69 -10.02 -19.86
CA GLN A 61 -0.15 -10.28 -21.03
C GLN A 61 0.54 -11.39 -21.81
N ASP A 62 0.30 -12.64 -21.39
CA ASP A 62 0.56 -13.80 -22.24
C ASP A 62 -0.64 -13.94 -23.18
N HIS A 63 -0.55 -13.29 -24.33
CA HIS A 63 -1.35 -13.59 -25.52
C HIS A 63 -0.42 -13.56 -26.73
#